data_AF-A0A259FVW7-F1
#
_entry.id   AF-A0A259FVW7-F1
#
_cell.length_a   1.000
_cell.length_b   1.000
_cell.length_c   1.000
_cell.angle_alpha   90.00
_cell.angle_beta   90.00
_cell.angle_gamma   90.00
#
_symmetry.space_group_name_H-M   'P 1'
#
loop_
_entity.id
_entity.type
_entity.pdbx_description
1 polymer ?
#
loop_
_entity_poly.entity_id
_entity_poly.type
_entity_poly.pdbx_seq_one_letter_code
_entity_poly.pdbx_strand_id
1 'polypeptide(L)'
;MIRSLWIAKTGLEAQQTQMDVISNNLANVSTTGFKRARAVFEDLLYQTIRQPGAQSSEQTQLPSGLQLGTGVKPVATERIFTQGNLQLTGNSKDVAIQGQGFFQVLMPDGTTSYTRDGSFQIDANGQLVTSSGYAVQPAITLPADTQSLTIAMDGTVSVTQAGSATPVTVGTLQLATFINPAGLQSLGQNLYAETGASGTPGTNAPGSNGAGTLNQNYIETSNVNVVEELVNMIQTQRAQPTTARPQPVVVQAPANGAILQTSAFRPLFEDRSARLVGDTLTIVISEKTQAGKKGSSSGSKTGALQSSIGNIVGLPLKMFQGLGVTADSSSEYDDDSAINSSNTFNGSVTVTVIEVLPNGNLVVAGEKQIALDKGTEYIRLSGVVQPDTIQAGNTVSSTKVADARIEYRTSANFDKAEVMGWMARFFLSFVPL
;
A
#
# COMPACT_ATOMS: atom_id res chain seq x y z
N MET A 1 5.44 19.67 -24.31
CA MET A 1 5.64 19.67 -22.84
C MET A 1 4.33 19.78 -22.05
N ILE A 2 3.38 20.65 -22.41
CA ILE A 2 2.11 20.80 -21.66
C ILE A 2 1.30 19.49 -21.61
N ARG A 3 1.17 18.77 -22.73
CA ARG A 3 0.38 17.52 -22.80
C ARG A 3 0.94 16.38 -21.93
N SER A 4 2.25 16.17 -21.93
CA SER A 4 2.90 15.16 -21.09
C SER A 4 2.73 15.49 -19.60
N LEU A 5 2.65 16.78 -19.25
CA LEU A 5 2.38 17.22 -17.88
C LEU A 5 0.93 16.91 -17.47
N TRP A 6 -0.05 17.07 -18.36
CA TRP A 6 -1.44 16.68 -18.11
C TRP A 6 -1.62 15.18 -17.92
N ILE A 7 -0.96 14.36 -18.75
CA ILE A 7 -0.98 12.90 -18.61
C ILE A 7 -0.35 12.47 -17.28
N ALA A 8 0.78 13.10 -16.90
CA ALA A 8 1.41 12.84 -15.61
C ALA A 8 0.53 13.29 -14.43
N LYS A 9 -0.16 14.44 -14.55
CA LYS A 9 -1.09 14.95 -13.55
C LYS A 9 -2.26 13.98 -13.33
N THR A 10 -2.91 13.52 -14.40
CA THR A 10 -4.05 12.60 -14.27
C THR A 10 -3.64 11.24 -13.73
N GLY A 11 -2.45 10.75 -14.08
CA GLY A 11 -1.85 9.57 -13.43
C GLY A 11 -1.60 9.75 -11.93
N LEU A 12 -1.12 10.92 -11.52
CA LEU A 12 -0.89 11.24 -10.10
C LEU A 12 -2.20 11.38 -9.32
N GLU A 13 -3.22 12.03 -9.88
CA GLU A 13 -4.57 12.13 -9.29
C GLU A 13 -5.22 10.75 -9.13
N ALA A 14 -5.04 9.85 -10.11
CA ALA A 14 -5.51 8.48 -10.01
C ALA A 14 -4.80 7.71 -8.88
N GLN A 15 -3.48 7.85 -8.76
CA GLN A 15 -2.73 7.26 -7.65
C GLN A 15 -3.14 7.83 -6.29
N GLN A 16 -3.41 9.13 -6.19
CA GLN A 16 -3.91 9.76 -4.97
C GLN A 16 -5.29 9.18 -4.58
N THR A 17 -6.20 9.06 -5.55
CA THR A 17 -7.52 8.45 -5.32
C THR A 17 -7.39 6.99 -4.86
N GLN A 18 -6.47 6.22 -5.47
CA GLN A 18 -6.17 4.85 -5.04
C GLN A 18 -5.65 4.80 -3.60
N MET A 19 -4.73 5.70 -3.24
CA MET A 19 -4.21 5.82 -1.87
C MET A 19 -5.31 6.14 -0.86
N ASP A 20 -6.22 7.05 -1.19
CA ASP A 20 -7.32 7.44 -0.31
C ASP A 20 -8.28 6.26 -0.08
N VAL A 21 -8.61 5.50 -1.13
CA VAL A 21 -9.45 4.30 -1.03
C VAL A 21 -8.78 3.21 -0.19
N ILE A 22 -7.50 2.92 -0.42
CA ILE A 22 -6.75 1.93 0.37
C ILE A 22 -6.66 2.35 1.85
N SER A 23 -6.40 3.63 2.10
CA SER A 23 -6.31 4.17 3.45
C SER A 23 -7.66 4.07 4.17
N ASN A 24 -8.77 4.35 3.47
CA ASN A 24 -10.11 4.18 4.03
C ASN A 24 -10.44 2.72 4.32
N ASN A 25 -10.07 1.79 3.44
CA ASN A 25 -10.26 0.36 3.69
C ASN A 25 -9.50 -0.10 4.93
N LEU A 26 -8.22 0.27 5.05
CA LEU A 26 -7.37 -0.12 6.17
C LEU A 26 -7.90 0.44 7.50
N ALA A 27 -8.35 1.69 7.51
CA ALA A 27 -8.94 2.31 8.70
C ALA A 27 -10.21 1.61 9.18
N ASN A 28 -10.98 0.99 8.27
CA ASN A 28 -12.25 0.33 8.57
C ASN A 28 -12.14 -1.20 8.66
N VAL A 29 -10.95 -1.75 8.89
CA VAL A 29 -10.77 -3.20 9.07
C VAL A 29 -11.54 -3.76 10.27
N SER A 30 -11.62 -3.00 11.36
CA SER A 30 -12.30 -3.42 12.59
C SER A 30 -13.78 -3.04 12.61
N THR A 31 -14.26 -2.35 11.59
CA THR A 31 -15.65 -1.90 11.51
C THR A 31 -16.57 -3.05 11.12
N THR A 32 -17.62 -3.30 11.90
CA THR A 32 -18.61 -4.35 11.65
C THR A 32 -19.41 -4.08 10.39
N GLY A 33 -19.66 -5.10 9.58
CA GLY A 33 -20.43 -4.99 8.34
C GLY A 33 -19.80 -4.10 7.26
N PHE A 34 -18.55 -3.65 7.42
CA PHE A 34 -17.87 -2.82 6.41
C PHE A 34 -17.55 -3.62 5.15
N LYS A 35 -17.75 -2.98 3.99
CA LYS A 35 -17.44 -3.53 2.67
C LYS A 35 -16.32 -2.74 2.02
N ARG A 36 -15.25 -3.45 1.67
CA ARG A 36 -14.08 -2.91 1.00
C ARG A 36 -14.48 -2.19 -0.28
N ALA A 37 -13.87 -1.03 -0.49
CA ALA A 37 -14.01 -0.25 -1.70
C ALA A 37 -12.80 -0.47 -2.64
N ARG A 38 -13.02 -0.31 -3.94
CA ARG A 38 -11.98 -0.35 -4.98
C ARG A 38 -12.19 0.82 -5.95
N ALA A 39 -11.13 1.55 -6.25
CA ALA A 39 -11.17 2.54 -7.32
C ALA A 39 -11.08 1.85 -8.70
N VAL A 40 -11.92 2.31 -9.61
CA VAL A 40 -11.95 1.88 -11.02
C VAL A 40 -11.47 3.04 -11.87
N PHE A 41 -10.52 2.75 -12.76
CA PHE A 41 -9.93 3.73 -13.67
C PHE A 41 -10.18 3.32 -15.11
N GLU A 42 -10.42 4.29 -15.97
CA GLU A 42 -10.52 4.10 -17.42
C GLU A 42 -9.50 5.00 -18.13
N ASP A 43 -9.08 4.58 -19.32
CA ASP A 43 -8.26 5.42 -20.17
C ASP A 43 -9.08 6.54 -20.80
N LEU A 44 -8.42 7.67 -21.05
CA LEU A 44 -9.04 8.79 -21.74
C LEU A 44 -8.85 8.65 -23.26
N LEU A 45 -9.74 9.31 -24.02
CA LEU A 45 -9.78 9.28 -25.49
C LEU A 45 -8.39 9.40 -26.14
N TYR A 46 -8.16 8.59 -27.17
CA TYR A 46 -6.91 8.60 -27.91
C TYR A 46 -6.93 9.70 -28.96
N GLN A 47 -5.84 10.46 -29.08
CA GLN A 47 -5.67 11.36 -30.22
C GLN A 47 -4.97 10.60 -31.35
N THR A 48 -5.70 10.37 -32.43
CA THR A 48 -5.15 9.75 -33.64
C THR A 48 -4.49 10.80 -34.50
N ILE A 49 -3.15 10.80 -34.54
CA ILE A 49 -2.35 11.70 -35.37
C ILE A 49 -2.19 11.11 -36.78
N ARG A 50 -2.11 9.78 -36.87
CA ARG A 50 -2.11 9.04 -38.13
C ARG A 50 -3.01 7.83 -37.97
N GLN A 51 -4.04 7.72 -38.78
CA GLN A 51 -4.89 6.53 -38.78
C GLN A 51 -4.11 5.34 -39.37
N PRO A 52 -4.10 4.18 -38.69
CA PRO A 52 -3.62 2.95 -39.30
C PRO A 52 -4.38 2.69 -40.61
N GLY A 53 -3.67 2.31 -41.69
CA GLY A 53 -4.30 2.05 -42.98
C GLY A 53 -4.52 3.27 -43.89
N ALA A 54 -4.13 4.47 -43.48
CA ALA A 54 -4.11 5.63 -44.39
C ALA A 54 -3.06 5.45 -45.51
N GLN A 55 -3.38 5.87 -46.73
CA GLN A 55 -2.43 5.82 -47.86
C GLN A 55 -1.33 6.89 -47.69
N SER A 56 -0.06 6.47 -47.74
CA SER A 56 1.10 7.37 -47.76
C SER A 56 1.52 7.75 -49.18
N SER A 57 1.08 6.98 -50.18
CA SER A 57 1.23 7.21 -51.63
C SER A 57 0.10 6.43 -52.36
N GLU A 58 -0.06 6.60 -53.68
CA GLU A 58 -1.05 5.84 -54.48
C GLU A 58 -0.93 4.30 -54.35
N GLN A 59 0.22 3.79 -53.90
CA GLN A 59 0.52 2.35 -53.84
C GLN A 59 0.95 1.85 -52.44
N THR A 60 1.18 2.72 -51.45
CA THR A 60 1.70 2.31 -50.13
C THR A 60 0.77 2.73 -49.00
N GLN A 61 0.30 1.75 -48.22
CA GLN A 61 -0.50 1.98 -47.00
C GLN A 61 0.41 2.06 -45.77
N LEU A 62 -0.01 2.85 -44.78
CA LEU A 62 0.68 2.94 -43.50
C LEU A 62 0.36 1.73 -42.63
N PRO A 63 1.35 0.87 -42.30
CA PRO A 63 1.12 -0.36 -41.56
C PRO A 63 0.86 -0.12 -40.06
N SER A 64 1.27 1.02 -39.51
CA SER A 64 0.93 1.41 -38.13
C SER A 64 0.38 2.83 -38.07
N GLY A 65 -0.65 3.02 -37.24
CA GLY A 65 -1.13 4.35 -36.87
C GLY A 65 -0.33 4.94 -35.72
N LEU A 66 -0.40 6.26 -35.59
CA LEU A 66 0.12 6.98 -34.44
C LEU A 66 -1.08 7.44 -33.61
N GLN A 67 -1.35 6.71 -32.53
CA GLN A 67 -2.36 7.06 -31.52
C GLN A 67 -1.66 7.39 -30.21
N LEU A 68 -2.04 8.50 -29.59
CA LEU A 68 -1.47 8.93 -28.32
C LEU A 68 -2.58 9.04 -27.28
N GLY A 69 -2.47 8.24 -26.22
CA GLY A 69 -3.37 8.28 -25.07
C GLY A 69 -3.34 9.64 -24.37
N THR A 70 -4.45 10.05 -23.78
CA THR A 70 -4.59 11.36 -23.11
C THR A 70 -4.57 11.28 -21.59
N GLY A 71 -4.41 10.09 -21.01
CA GLY A 71 -4.24 9.87 -19.58
C GLY A 71 -5.25 8.85 -19.04
N VAL A 72 -5.47 8.91 -17.73
CA VAL A 72 -6.40 8.01 -17.01
C VAL A 72 -7.38 8.87 -16.21
N LYS A 73 -8.57 8.36 -15.93
CA LYS A 73 -9.52 9.04 -15.03
C LYS A 73 -10.13 8.06 -14.03
N PRO A 74 -10.27 8.42 -12.74
CA PRO A 74 -11.10 7.66 -11.81
C PRO A 74 -12.57 7.78 -12.22
N VAL A 75 -13.21 6.64 -12.44
CA VAL A 75 -14.61 6.55 -12.92
C VAL A 75 -15.56 6.33 -11.76
N ALA A 76 -15.22 5.40 -10.87
CA ALA A 76 -16.04 5.05 -9.72
C ALA A 76 -15.19 4.49 -8.58
N THR A 77 -15.76 4.52 -7.39
CA THR A 77 -15.32 3.71 -6.26
C THR A 77 -16.39 2.70 -5.97
N GLU A 78 -16.14 1.44 -6.35
CA GLU A 78 -17.10 0.36 -6.19
C GLU A 78 -16.91 -0.35 -4.85
N ARG A 79 -18.00 -0.70 -4.17
CA ARG A 79 -17.96 -1.53 -2.96
C ARG A 79 -18.14 -3.00 -3.31
N ILE A 80 -17.29 -3.84 -2.74
CA ILE A 80 -17.33 -5.29 -2.97
C ILE A 80 -18.13 -5.94 -1.84
N PHE A 81 -19.32 -6.43 -2.16
CA PHE A 81 -20.26 -7.03 -1.20
C PHE A 81 -20.01 -8.53 -0.96
N THR A 82 -18.74 -8.92 -0.82
CA THR A 82 -18.40 -10.27 -0.34
C THR A 82 -18.61 -10.36 1.17
N GLN A 83 -18.94 -11.55 1.66
CA GLN A 83 -19.10 -11.79 3.10
C GLN A 83 -17.75 -11.70 3.81
N GLY A 84 -17.71 -11.01 4.96
CA GLY A 84 -16.54 -10.97 5.85
C GLY A 84 -16.47 -12.17 6.79
N ASN A 85 -15.49 -12.17 7.69
CA ASN A 85 -15.40 -13.22 8.71
C ASN A 85 -16.48 -13.03 9.76
N LEU A 86 -17.09 -14.12 10.22
CA LEU A 86 -18.03 -14.11 11.34
C LEU A 86 -17.26 -14.28 12.65
N GLN A 87 -17.41 -13.33 13.56
CA GLN A 87 -16.79 -13.37 14.89
C GLN A 87 -17.85 -13.61 15.95
N LEU A 88 -17.62 -14.61 16.82
CA LEU A 88 -18.48 -14.88 17.97
C LEU A 88 -18.23 -13.80 19.04
N THR A 89 -19.28 -13.07 19.44
CA THR A 89 -19.24 -12.05 20.50
C THR A 89 -19.79 -12.56 21.83
N GLY A 90 -20.73 -13.51 21.77
CA GLY A 90 -21.43 -14.02 22.96
C GLY A 90 -22.57 -13.13 23.47
N ASN A 91 -22.90 -12.05 22.76
CA ASN A 91 -24.03 -11.18 23.08
C ASN A 91 -25.29 -11.62 22.32
N SER A 92 -26.40 -11.84 23.03
CA SER A 92 -27.66 -12.32 22.44
C SER A 92 -28.29 -11.33 21.45
N LYS A 93 -27.90 -10.06 21.50
CA LYS A 93 -28.42 -9.01 20.60
C LYS A 93 -27.60 -8.87 19.33
N ASP A 94 -26.42 -9.49 19.27
CA ASP A 94 -25.58 -9.45 18.09
C ASP A 94 -26.06 -10.52 17.10
N VAL A 95 -26.34 -10.12 15.87
CA VAL A 95 -26.85 -11.03 14.84
C VAL A 95 -26.10 -10.82 13.55
N ALA A 96 -25.41 -11.86 13.07
CA ALA A 96 -24.79 -11.83 11.76
C ALA A 96 -25.65 -12.53 10.72
N ILE A 97 -25.62 -12.02 9.49
CA ILE A 97 -26.26 -12.67 8.35
C ILE A 97 -25.22 -13.57 7.68
N GLN A 98 -25.55 -14.83 7.46
CA GLN A 98 -24.74 -15.76 6.66
C GLN A 98 -25.35 -15.89 5.26
N GLY A 99 -24.64 -15.43 4.24
CA GLY A 99 -25.17 -15.29 2.88
C GLY A 99 -25.61 -13.86 2.56
N GLN A 100 -26.43 -13.65 1.53
CA GLN A 100 -26.79 -12.31 1.04
C GLN A 100 -27.93 -11.67 1.84
N GLY A 101 -28.01 -10.34 1.86
CA GLY A 101 -29.12 -9.61 2.49
C GLY A 101 -28.67 -8.42 3.33
N PHE A 102 -29.61 -7.59 3.76
CA PHE A 102 -29.34 -6.46 4.63
C PHE A 102 -30.45 -6.35 5.68
N PHE A 103 -30.07 -5.94 6.88
CA PHE A 103 -31.02 -5.49 7.88
C PHE A 103 -31.64 -4.17 7.43
N GLN A 104 -32.93 -4.03 7.69
CA GLN A 104 -33.69 -2.83 7.39
C GLN A 104 -33.81 -2.01 8.67
N VAL A 105 -33.50 -0.73 8.59
CA VAL A 105 -33.57 0.20 9.72
C VAL A 105 -34.34 1.44 9.31
N LEU A 106 -35.12 1.97 10.23
CA LEU A 106 -35.89 3.18 10.04
C LEU A 106 -35.05 4.38 10.51
N MET A 107 -34.76 5.29 9.60
CA MET A 107 -34.15 6.57 9.94
C MET A 107 -35.17 7.50 10.63
N PRO A 108 -34.72 8.52 11.38
CA PRO A 108 -35.62 9.42 12.10
C PRO A 108 -36.53 10.25 11.19
N ASP A 109 -36.18 10.37 9.90
CA ASP A 109 -36.97 11.01 8.86
C ASP A 109 -38.12 10.13 8.32
N GLY A 110 -38.21 8.87 8.78
CA GLY A 110 -39.21 7.91 8.35
C GLY A 110 -38.82 7.11 7.10
N THR A 111 -37.62 7.28 6.56
CA THR A 111 -37.13 6.50 5.41
C THR A 111 -36.40 5.23 5.85
N THR A 112 -36.52 4.17 5.05
CA THR A 112 -35.84 2.90 5.31
C THR A 112 -34.42 2.94 4.75
N SER A 113 -33.45 2.61 5.59
CA SER A 113 -32.05 2.38 5.23
C SER A 113 -31.68 0.92 5.46
N TYR A 114 -30.57 0.51 4.86
CA TYR A 114 -30.09 -0.85 4.87
C TYR A 114 -28.73 -0.93 5.53
N THR A 115 -28.50 -1.95 6.35
CA THR A 115 -27.19 -2.17 6.96
C THR A 115 -26.84 -3.63 6.99
N ARG A 116 -25.54 -3.89 7.03
CA ARG A 116 -24.98 -5.21 7.27
C ARG A 116 -24.44 -5.36 8.69
N ASP A 117 -24.45 -4.27 9.46
CA ASP A 117 -24.08 -4.30 10.85
C ASP A 117 -25.18 -4.96 11.69
N GLY A 118 -24.76 -5.92 12.50
CA GLY A 118 -25.62 -6.73 13.37
C GLY A 118 -25.55 -6.36 14.84
N SER A 119 -24.89 -5.24 15.17
CA SER A 119 -24.74 -4.76 16.55
C SER A 119 -25.99 -4.03 17.01
N PHE A 120 -26.94 -4.77 17.61
CA PHE A 120 -28.19 -4.19 18.10
C PHE A 120 -28.17 -3.93 19.60
N GLN A 121 -28.90 -2.89 20.00
CA GLN A 121 -29.16 -2.48 21.37
C GLN A 121 -30.67 -2.30 21.59
N ILE A 122 -31.06 -2.05 22.83
CA ILE A 122 -32.45 -1.80 23.21
C ILE A 122 -32.55 -0.36 23.69
N ASP A 123 -33.56 0.36 23.23
CA ASP A 123 -33.83 1.73 23.68
C ASP A 123 -34.69 1.78 24.97
N ALA A 124 -35.01 2.98 25.44
CA ALA A 124 -35.83 3.17 26.65
C ALA A 124 -37.27 2.64 26.51
N ASN A 125 -37.74 2.44 25.27
CA ASN A 125 -39.07 1.95 24.93
C ASN A 125 -39.08 0.42 24.72
N GLY A 126 -37.95 -0.26 24.91
CA GLY A 126 -37.82 -1.70 24.68
C GLY A 126 -37.71 -2.08 23.21
N GLN A 127 -37.52 -1.12 22.29
CA GLN A 127 -37.37 -1.40 20.87
C GLN A 127 -35.94 -1.82 20.52
N LEU A 128 -35.81 -2.74 19.59
CA LEU A 128 -34.51 -3.11 19.02
C LEU A 128 -34.02 -2.00 18.09
N VAL A 129 -32.91 -1.37 18.47
CA VAL A 129 -32.26 -0.28 17.73
C VAL A 129 -30.83 -0.66 17.39
N THR A 130 -30.26 -0.04 16.36
CA THR A 130 -28.82 -0.13 16.07
C THR A 130 -28.00 0.63 17.11
N SER A 131 -26.67 0.46 17.08
CA SER A 131 -25.73 1.27 17.88
C SER A 131 -25.88 2.78 17.70
N SER A 132 -26.44 3.24 16.57
CA SER A 132 -26.75 4.66 16.30
C SER A 132 -28.15 5.10 16.76
N GLY A 133 -28.96 4.20 17.32
CA GLY A 133 -30.31 4.49 17.79
C GLY A 133 -31.42 4.37 16.73
N TYR A 134 -31.12 3.86 15.53
CA TYR A 134 -32.14 3.64 14.49
C TYR A 134 -32.89 2.32 14.74
N ALA A 135 -34.22 2.36 14.73
CA ALA A 135 -35.07 1.19 14.97
C ALA A 135 -35.00 0.19 13.82
N VAL A 136 -34.97 -1.10 14.12
CA VAL A 136 -35.00 -2.17 13.11
C VAL A 136 -36.43 -2.32 12.54
N GLN A 137 -36.56 -2.66 11.26
CA GLN A 137 -37.83 -2.93 10.60
C GLN A 137 -38.00 -4.41 10.23
N PRO A 138 -39.18 -5.02 10.51
CA PRO A 138 -40.30 -4.51 11.31
C PRO A 138 -39.91 -4.18 12.75
N ALA A 139 -40.58 -3.22 13.39
CA ALA A 139 -40.27 -2.81 14.75
C ALA A 139 -40.48 -3.97 15.74
N ILE A 140 -39.42 -4.34 16.46
CA ILE A 140 -39.45 -5.41 17.47
C ILE A 140 -39.38 -4.77 18.84
N THR A 141 -40.42 -4.96 19.65
CA THR A 141 -40.48 -4.51 21.04
C THR A 141 -40.30 -5.69 21.98
N LEU A 142 -39.32 -5.58 22.88
CA LEU A 142 -39.07 -6.56 23.93
C LEU A 142 -39.79 -6.10 25.20
N PRO A 143 -40.65 -6.94 25.81
CA PRO A 143 -41.25 -6.66 27.11
C PRO A 143 -40.18 -6.49 28.20
N ALA A 144 -40.45 -5.65 29.21
CA ALA A 144 -39.53 -5.40 30.33
C ALA A 144 -39.20 -6.67 31.14
N ASP A 145 -40.09 -7.66 31.16
CA ASP A 145 -39.92 -8.93 31.89
C ASP A 145 -39.09 -10.00 31.13
N THR A 146 -38.37 -9.60 30.08
CA THR A 146 -37.55 -10.50 29.26
C THR A 146 -36.31 -10.99 30.01
N GLN A 147 -36.20 -12.30 30.20
CA GLN A 147 -35.01 -12.93 30.78
C GLN A 147 -33.98 -13.33 29.72
N SER A 148 -34.41 -13.99 28.66
CA SER A 148 -33.54 -14.40 27.55
C SER A 148 -34.15 -14.05 26.20
N LEU A 149 -33.31 -13.59 25.28
CA LEU A 149 -33.64 -13.32 23.88
C LEU A 149 -33.06 -14.41 23.00
N THR A 150 -33.90 -15.09 22.22
CA THR A 150 -33.48 -16.10 21.25
C THR A 150 -33.96 -15.70 19.86
N ILE A 151 -33.02 -15.61 18.92
CA ILE A 151 -33.29 -15.28 17.52
C ILE A 151 -33.00 -16.54 16.70
N ALA A 152 -34.04 -17.11 16.11
CA ALA A 152 -33.92 -18.29 15.26
C ALA A 152 -33.34 -17.92 13.88
N MET A 153 -32.80 -18.92 13.18
CA MET A 153 -32.14 -18.75 11.88
C MET A 153 -33.04 -18.20 10.78
N ASP A 154 -34.36 -18.37 10.95
CA ASP A 154 -35.45 -17.89 10.09
C ASP A 154 -35.87 -16.44 10.39
N GLY A 155 -35.22 -15.80 11.37
CA GLY A 155 -35.56 -14.43 11.80
C GLY A 155 -36.60 -14.35 12.91
N THR A 156 -37.16 -15.46 13.38
CA THR A 156 -38.15 -15.43 14.46
C THR A 156 -37.49 -15.03 15.77
N VAL A 157 -37.94 -13.91 16.34
CA VAL A 157 -37.46 -13.38 17.62
C VAL A 157 -38.41 -13.82 18.71
N SER A 158 -37.88 -14.60 19.65
CA SER A 158 -38.63 -15.13 20.79
C SER A 158 -37.95 -14.73 22.10
N VAL A 159 -38.77 -14.50 23.12
CA VAL A 159 -38.31 -14.15 24.46
C VAL A 159 -38.88 -15.12 25.48
N THR A 160 -38.11 -15.42 26.52
CA THR A 160 -38.65 -16.05 27.74
C THR A 160 -38.93 -14.98 28.77
N GLN A 161 -40.10 -15.04 29.39
CA GLN A 161 -40.53 -14.07 30.41
C GLN A 161 -40.32 -14.64 31.81
N ALA A 162 -40.16 -13.77 32.80
CA ALA A 162 -40.13 -14.19 34.20
C ALA A 162 -41.43 -14.92 34.58
N GLY A 163 -41.34 -16.20 34.95
CA GLY A 163 -42.48 -17.02 35.38
C GLY A 163 -43.10 -17.95 34.32
N SER A 164 -42.65 -17.90 33.06
CA SER A 164 -43.04 -18.89 32.03
C SER A 164 -41.82 -19.42 31.27
N ALA A 165 -41.67 -20.75 31.24
CA ALA A 165 -40.59 -21.42 30.51
C ALA A 165 -40.85 -21.56 29.00
N THR A 166 -42.07 -21.23 28.52
CA THR A 166 -42.40 -21.28 27.09
C THR A 166 -41.94 -19.98 26.39
N PRO A 167 -41.13 -20.07 25.31
CA PRO A 167 -40.77 -18.91 24.51
C PRO A 167 -41.99 -18.28 23.85
N VAL A 168 -42.14 -16.97 23.97
CA VAL A 168 -43.17 -16.17 23.29
C VAL A 168 -42.53 -15.41 22.13
N THR A 169 -43.09 -15.52 20.93
CA THR A 169 -42.61 -14.80 19.75
C THR A 169 -43.03 -13.32 19.82
N VAL A 170 -42.04 -12.42 19.77
CA VAL A 170 -42.26 -10.96 19.81
C VAL A 170 -42.23 -10.30 18.43
N GLY A 171 -41.65 -10.97 17.43
CA GLY A 171 -41.58 -10.46 16.06
C GLY A 171 -40.72 -11.33 15.16
N THR A 172 -40.61 -10.93 13.90
CA THR A 172 -39.72 -11.55 12.92
C THR A 172 -38.84 -10.50 12.26
N LEU A 173 -37.55 -10.80 12.13
CA LEU A 173 -36.60 -10.00 11.35
C LEU A 173 -36.76 -10.34 9.87
N GLN A 174 -36.75 -9.31 9.03
CA GLN A 174 -36.76 -9.46 7.58
C GLN A 174 -35.48 -8.93 6.98
N LEU A 175 -35.01 -9.59 5.92
CA LEU A 175 -33.84 -9.16 5.17
C LEU A 175 -34.26 -8.57 3.84
N ALA A 176 -33.61 -7.47 3.45
CA ALA A 176 -33.72 -6.93 2.11
C ALA A 176 -32.60 -7.47 1.23
N THR A 177 -32.94 -8.01 0.06
CA THR A 177 -31.99 -8.35 -1.00
C THR A 177 -32.11 -7.36 -2.15
N PHE A 178 -30.99 -7.11 -2.84
CA PHE A 178 -30.93 -6.23 -4.00
C PHE A 178 -30.39 -7.01 -5.19
N ILE A 179 -30.90 -6.70 -6.39
CA ILE A 179 -30.37 -7.28 -7.62
C ILE A 179 -28.94 -6.79 -7.89
N ASN A 180 -28.66 -5.52 -7.57
CA ASN A 180 -27.34 -4.92 -7.71
C ASN A 180 -26.91 -4.18 -6.42
N PRO A 181 -26.25 -4.86 -5.47
CA PRO A 181 -25.75 -4.22 -4.25
C PRO A 181 -24.74 -3.09 -4.50
N ALA A 182 -23.96 -3.14 -5.59
CA ALA A 182 -22.98 -2.10 -5.92
C ALA A 182 -23.63 -0.74 -6.26
N GLY A 183 -24.91 -0.74 -6.65
CA GLY A 183 -25.69 0.47 -6.88
C GLY A 183 -26.19 1.16 -5.61
N LEU A 184 -26.00 0.57 -4.42
CA LEU A 184 -26.42 1.18 -3.16
C LEU A 184 -25.57 2.40 -2.82
N GLN A 185 -26.23 3.49 -2.41
CA GLN A 185 -25.53 4.69 -1.97
C GLN A 185 -25.18 4.56 -0.48
N SER A 186 -23.93 4.80 -0.10
CA SER A 186 -23.56 4.84 1.33
C SER A 186 -23.95 6.17 1.96
N LEU A 187 -24.67 6.12 3.07
CA LEU A 187 -25.08 7.29 3.87
C LEU A 187 -24.11 7.58 5.04
N GLY A 188 -23.05 6.78 5.19
CA GLY A 188 -22.19 6.77 6.38
C GLY A 188 -22.72 5.83 7.47
N GLN A 189 -21.94 5.64 8.54
CA GLN A 189 -22.29 4.73 9.65
C GLN A 189 -22.66 3.30 9.22
N ASN A 190 -22.09 2.80 8.11
CA ASN A 190 -22.44 1.51 7.50
C ASN A 190 -23.91 1.38 7.08
N LEU A 191 -24.59 2.50 6.84
CA LEU A 191 -25.91 2.57 6.26
C LEU A 191 -25.84 2.74 4.74
N TYR A 192 -26.83 2.17 4.07
CA TYR A 192 -27.03 2.20 2.64
C TYR A 192 -28.45 2.65 2.31
N ALA A 193 -28.58 3.50 1.29
CA ALA A 193 -29.85 3.87 0.68
C ALA A 193 -30.01 3.15 -0.67
N GLU A 194 -31.26 2.84 -1.00
CA GLU A 194 -31.62 2.36 -2.34
C GLU A 194 -31.44 3.48 -3.38
N THR A 195 -31.12 3.08 -4.61
CA THR A 195 -31.05 3.98 -5.76
C THR A 195 -31.72 3.33 -6.97
N GLY A 196 -31.92 4.11 -8.04
CA GLY A 196 -32.40 3.53 -9.30
C GLY A 196 -31.47 2.44 -9.88
N ALA A 197 -30.18 2.46 -9.52
CA ALA A 197 -29.21 1.47 -9.99
C ALA A 197 -29.12 0.22 -9.11
N SER A 198 -29.58 0.27 -7.85
CA SER A 198 -29.64 -0.92 -6.97
C SER A 198 -30.81 -1.83 -7.28
N GLY A 199 -31.87 -1.28 -7.89
CA GLY A 199 -33.17 -1.91 -8.02
C GLY A 199 -33.98 -1.82 -6.72
N THR A 200 -35.24 -2.24 -6.78
CA THR A 200 -36.15 -2.27 -5.64
C THR A 200 -35.78 -3.39 -4.65
N PRO A 201 -35.89 -3.16 -3.34
CA PRO A 201 -35.57 -4.14 -2.31
C PRO A 201 -36.56 -5.30 -2.32
N GLY A 202 -36.04 -6.53 -2.37
CA GLY A 202 -36.82 -7.74 -2.11
C GLY A 202 -36.80 -8.06 -0.63
N THR A 203 -37.90 -7.80 0.09
CA THR A 203 -38.03 -8.15 1.51
C THR A 203 -38.43 -9.62 1.66
N ASN A 204 -37.54 -10.44 2.20
CA ASN A 204 -37.75 -11.87 2.38
C ASN A 204 -37.41 -12.28 3.83
N ALA A 205 -38.01 -13.37 4.29
CA ALA A 205 -37.58 -14.01 5.52
C ALA A 205 -36.14 -14.57 5.34
N PRO A 206 -35.28 -14.49 6.37
CA PRO A 206 -33.99 -15.16 6.37
C PRO A 206 -34.08 -16.63 5.94
N GLY A 207 -33.15 -17.07 5.09
CA GLY A 207 -33.10 -18.43 4.54
C GLY A 207 -34.07 -18.71 3.39
N SER A 208 -34.89 -17.74 2.97
CA SER A 208 -35.83 -17.86 1.86
C SER A 208 -35.46 -16.97 0.66
N ASN A 209 -35.78 -17.41 -0.56
CA ASN A 209 -35.70 -16.60 -1.79
C ASN A 209 -34.32 -15.91 -2.02
N GLY A 210 -33.23 -16.63 -1.73
CA GLY A 210 -31.87 -16.13 -1.89
C GLY A 210 -31.35 -15.24 -0.74
N ALA A 211 -32.17 -14.94 0.27
CA ALA A 211 -31.73 -14.32 1.50
C ALA A 211 -30.94 -15.30 2.38
N GLY A 212 -29.89 -14.80 3.02
CA GLY A 212 -29.05 -15.53 3.97
C GLY A 212 -29.80 -15.90 5.25
N THR A 213 -29.21 -16.80 6.03
CA THR A 213 -29.72 -17.17 7.37
C THR A 213 -29.16 -16.25 8.43
N LEU A 214 -29.82 -16.17 9.59
CA LEU A 214 -29.31 -15.43 10.74
C LEU A 214 -28.53 -16.35 11.68
N ASN A 215 -27.40 -15.85 12.20
CA ASN A 215 -26.66 -16.45 13.28
C ASN A 215 -26.59 -15.48 14.46
N GLN A 216 -27.26 -15.84 15.56
CA GLN A 216 -27.23 -15.08 16.80
C GLN A 216 -25.88 -15.25 17.52
N ASN A 217 -25.45 -14.22 18.27
CA ASN A 217 -24.18 -14.11 18.99
C ASN A 217 -22.95 -13.90 18.10
N TYR A 218 -23.16 -13.61 16.82
CA TYR A 218 -22.09 -13.33 15.87
C TYR A 218 -22.24 -11.91 15.33
N ILE A 219 -21.10 -11.30 15.00
CA ILE A 219 -21.01 -10.10 14.19
C ILE A 219 -20.25 -10.41 12.90
N GLU A 220 -20.66 -9.79 11.80
CA GLU A 220 -19.89 -9.82 10.56
C GLU A 220 -18.78 -8.75 10.64
N THR A 221 -17.53 -9.18 10.53
CA THR A 221 -16.37 -8.27 10.44
C THR A 221 -16.19 -7.73 9.02
N SER A 222 -15.32 -6.74 8.87
CA SER A 222 -14.95 -6.19 7.56
C SER A 222 -14.39 -7.28 6.65
N ASN A 223 -14.67 -7.20 5.34
CA ASN A 223 -14.05 -8.07 4.33
C ASN A 223 -12.71 -7.53 3.81
N VAL A 224 -12.09 -6.60 4.54
CA VAL A 224 -10.79 -6.00 4.21
C VAL A 224 -9.65 -6.92 4.64
N ASN A 225 -8.80 -7.31 3.70
CA ASN A 225 -7.53 -7.99 4.00
C ASN A 225 -6.42 -6.95 4.20
N VAL A 226 -5.95 -6.79 5.44
CA VAL A 226 -4.92 -5.81 5.82
C VAL A 226 -3.62 -6.02 5.03
N VAL A 227 -3.20 -7.27 4.83
CA VAL A 227 -1.93 -7.58 4.15
C VAL A 227 -2.00 -7.14 2.68
N GLU A 228 -3.09 -7.44 2.00
CA GLU A 228 -3.30 -7.03 0.61
C GLU A 228 -3.37 -5.50 0.49
N GLU A 229 -4.12 -4.82 1.37
CA GLU A 229 -4.23 -3.36 1.34
C GLU A 229 -2.88 -2.68 1.65
N LEU A 230 -2.07 -3.19 2.57
CA LEU A 230 -0.73 -2.67 2.85
C LEU A 230 0.23 -2.87 1.67
N VAL A 231 0.17 -4.02 0.99
CA VAL A 231 0.97 -4.25 -0.22
C VAL A 231 0.55 -3.27 -1.33
N ASN A 232 -0.76 -3.09 -1.53
CA ASN A 232 -1.29 -2.13 -2.51
C ASN A 232 -0.90 -0.68 -2.15
N MET A 233 -0.88 -0.33 -0.86
CA MET A 233 -0.42 0.96 -0.37
C MET A 233 1.05 1.19 -0.73
N ILE A 234 1.93 0.23 -0.44
CA ILE A 234 3.36 0.32 -0.74
C ILE A 234 3.58 0.45 -2.26
N GLN A 235 2.86 -0.32 -3.08
CA GLN A 235 2.95 -0.22 -4.54
C GLN A 235 2.55 1.18 -5.03
N THR A 236 1.47 1.74 -4.49
CA THR A 236 0.97 3.06 -4.88
C THR A 236 1.90 4.19 -4.40
N GLN A 237 2.47 4.09 -3.20
CA GLN A 237 3.47 5.04 -2.69
C GLN A 237 4.77 5.03 -3.50
N ARG A 238 5.24 3.85 -3.94
CA ARG A 238 6.44 3.74 -4.79
C ARG A 238 6.25 4.32 -6.18
N ALA A 239 5.02 4.44 -6.65
CA ALA A 239 4.69 5.01 -7.94
C ALA A 239 4.63 6.55 -7.94
N GLN A 240 4.49 7.19 -6.77
CA GLN A 240 4.55 8.66 -6.65
C GLN A 240 6.01 9.15 -6.69
N PRO A 241 6.34 10.16 -7.53
CA PRO A 241 7.63 10.82 -7.43
C PRO A 241 7.73 11.58 -6.11
N THR A 242 8.76 11.30 -5.31
CA THR A 242 9.00 11.87 -3.96
C THR A 242 9.33 13.38 -3.97
N THR A 243 9.17 14.06 -5.12
CA THR A 243 9.51 15.48 -5.26
C THR A 243 8.55 16.13 -6.26
N ALA A 244 7.74 17.08 -5.77
CA ALA A 244 7.07 18.03 -6.64
C ALA A 244 8.15 18.88 -7.32
N ARG A 245 8.21 18.87 -8.66
CA ARG A 245 9.16 19.75 -9.38
C ARG A 245 8.76 21.20 -9.08
N PRO A 246 9.65 22.02 -8.47
CA PRO A 246 9.37 23.43 -8.25
C PRO A 246 9.01 24.07 -9.59
N GLN A 247 7.91 24.80 -9.65
CA GLN A 247 7.66 25.66 -10.80
C GLN A 247 8.76 26.71 -10.80
N PRO A 248 9.56 26.84 -11.88
CA PRO A 248 10.56 27.89 -11.93
C PRO A 248 9.82 29.23 -11.86
N VAL A 249 10.06 29.99 -10.79
CA VAL A 249 9.62 31.37 -10.70
C VAL A 249 10.32 32.11 -11.82
N VAL A 250 9.55 32.65 -12.76
CA VAL A 250 10.11 33.48 -13.84
C VAL A 250 10.51 34.81 -13.20
N VAL A 251 11.77 34.91 -12.75
CA VAL A 251 12.32 36.19 -12.28
C VAL A 251 12.48 37.08 -13.52
N GLN A 252 11.59 38.05 -13.68
CA GLN A 252 11.75 39.08 -14.71
C GLN A 252 12.99 39.91 -14.37
N ALA A 253 13.95 39.98 -15.30
CA ALA A 253 15.11 40.83 -15.14
C ALA A 253 14.65 42.30 -14.96
N PRO A 254 15.16 43.04 -13.96
CA PRO A 254 14.83 44.46 -13.84
C PRO A 254 15.28 45.19 -15.11
N ALA A 255 14.36 45.89 -15.77
CA ALA A 255 14.67 46.76 -16.90
C ALA A 255 15.25 48.09 -16.38
N ASN A 256 16.46 48.04 -15.87
CA ASN A 256 17.31 49.21 -15.68
C ASN A 256 17.97 49.49 -17.04
N GLY A 257 17.60 50.59 -17.70
CA GLY A 257 18.03 50.97 -19.05
C GLY A 257 19.54 51.23 -19.24
N ALA A 258 20.39 50.63 -18.42
CA ALA A 258 21.83 50.57 -18.61
C ALA A 258 22.18 49.55 -19.70
N ILE A 259 23.04 49.95 -20.63
CA ILE A 259 23.59 49.09 -21.69
C ILE A 259 24.42 47.93 -21.10
N LEU A 260 24.94 48.10 -19.89
CA LEU A 260 25.79 47.13 -19.20
C LEU A 260 24.99 46.43 -18.09
N GLN A 261 24.51 45.22 -18.38
CA GLN A 261 23.86 44.35 -17.40
C GLN A 261 24.87 43.37 -16.83
N THR A 262 25.28 43.59 -15.58
CA THR A 262 26.22 42.72 -14.86
C THR A 262 25.72 41.29 -14.67
N SER A 263 24.41 41.05 -14.79
CA SER A 263 23.79 39.72 -14.72
C SER A 263 23.97 38.88 -15.99
N ALA A 264 24.34 39.47 -17.12
CA ALA A 264 24.49 38.79 -18.41
C ALA A 264 25.86 39.01 -19.08
N PHE A 265 26.78 39.71 -18.40
CA PHE A 265 28.11 40.01 -18.92
C PHE A 265 28.97 38.74 -18.99
N ARG A 266 29.40 38.37 -20.20
CA ARG A 266 30.35 37.28 -20.45
C ARG A 266 31.65 37.87 -20.98
N PRO A 267 32.73 37.96 -20.19
CA PRO A 267 34.00 38.46 -20.68
C PRO A 267 34.53 37.53 -21.79
N LEU A 268 34.94 38.10 -22.92
CA LEU A 268 35.46 37.34 -24.06
C LEU A 268 36.91 36.86 -23.87
N PHE A 269 37.60 37.33 -22.82
CA PHE A 269 39.03 37.13 -22.61
C PHE A 269 39.43 36.73 -21.17
N GLU A 270 38.47 36.39 -20.31
CA GLU A 270 38.76 35.80 -18.98
C GLU A 270 38.74 34.26 -19.10
N ASP A 271 39.54 33.57 -18.28
CA ASP A 271 39.49 32.10 -18.19
C ASP A 271 38.07 31.66 -17.79
N ARG A 272 37.53 30.67 -18.51
CA ARG A 272 36.13 30.25 -18.38
C ARG A 272 35.96 29.40 -17.12
N SER A 273 35.81 30.05 -15.99
CA SER A 273 35.27 29.44 -14.77
C SER A 273 33.74 29.53 -14.75
N ALA A 274 33.06 28.46 -14.33
CA ALA A 274 31.60 28.44 -14.20
C ALA A 274 31.14 29.51 -13.19
N ARG A 275 30.16 30.33 -13.57
CA ARG A 275 29.61 31.40 -12.73
C ARG A 275 28.10 31.60 -12.89
N LEU A 276 27.49 31.01 -13.92
CA LEU A 276 26.08 31.20 -14.27
C LEU A 276 25.31 29.89 -14.27
N VAL A 277 23.98 30.00 -14.11
CA VAL A 277 23.06 28.87 -14.27
C VAL A 277 23.21 28.27 -15.68
N GLY A 278 23.36 26.95 -15.74
CA GLY A 278 23.60 26.21 -16.97
C GLY A 278 25.07 25.95 -17.29
N ASP A 279 26.03 26.57 -16.60
CA ASP A 279 27.44 26.22 -16.74
C ASP A 279 27.70 24.82 -16.18
N THR A 280 28.64 24.09 -16.77
CA THR A 280 29.01 22.74 -16.33
C THR A 280 30.31 22.74 -15.52
N LEU A 281 30.34 21.88 -14.51
CA LEU A 281 31.47 21.67 -13.62
C LEU A 281 31.75 20.17 -13.52
N THR A 282 33.02 19.78 -13.46
CA THR A 282 33.40 18.40 -13.20
C THR A 282 33.82 18.27 -11.74
N ILE A 283 33.04 17.52 -10.98
CA ILE A 283 33.37 17.23 -9.57
C ILE A 283 34.17 15.95 -9.51
N VAL A 284 35.39 16.07 -9.02
CA VAL A 284 36.29 14.96 -8.76
C VAL A 284 36.02 14.44 -7.35
N ILE A 285 35.49 13.22 -7.29
CA ILE A 285 35.08 12.58 -6.05
C ILE A 285 36.29 11.87 -5.45
N SER A 286 36.63 12.31 -4.24
CA SER A 286 37.71 11.75 -3.44
C SER A 286 37.20 11.54 -2.01
N GLU A 287 36.44 10.46 -1.81
CA GLU A 287 35.81 10.11 -0.52
C GLU A 287 36.49 8.88 0.08
N LYS A 288 36.92 9.00 1.34
CA LYS A 288 37.53 7.94 2.12
C LYS A 288 36.71 7.73 3.37
N THR A 289 35.73 6.83 3.30
CA THR A 289 34.98 6.42 4.49
C THR A 289 35.68 5.24 5.16
N GLN A 290 36.40 5.50 6.25
CA GLN A 290 36.89 4.46 7.18
C GLN A 290 35.93 4.39 8.37
N ALA A 291 34.88 3.60 8.26
CA ALA A 291 34.02 3.27 9.39
C ALA A 291 34.43 1.91 9.95
N GLY A 292 35.42 1.89 10.84
CA GLY A 292 35.82 0.68 11.55
C GLY A 292 34.83 0.36 12.66
N LYS A 293 33.93 -0.61 12.46
CA LYS A 293 33.09 -1.16 13.53
C LYS A 293 33.70 -2.48 13.98
N LYS A 294 34.61 -2.42 14.96
CA LYS A 294 35.13 -3.61 15.67
C LYS A 294 34.01 -4.17 16.56
N GLY A 295 33.16 -5.04 16.01
CA GLY A 295 32.19 -5.82 16.76
C GLY A 295 32.77 -7.19 17.07
N SER A 296 33.40 -7.36 18.23
CA SER A 296 33.81 -8.68 18.71
C SER A 296 32.59 -9.43 19.26
N SER A 297 32.12 -10.48 18.58
CA SER A 297 31.26 -11.50 19.19
C SER A 297 31.86 -12.89 19.01
N SER A 298 32.86 -13.22 19.81
CA SER A 298 33.32 -14.60 20.01
C SER A 298 32.28 -15.34 20.85
N GLY A 299 31.29 -15.94 20.19
CA GLY A 299 30.25 -16.76 20.81
C GLY A 299 30.38 -18.23 20.41
N SER A 300 31.37 -18.95 20.95
CA SER A 300 31.50 -20.40 20.78
C SER A 300 30.42 -21.13 21.60
N LYS A 301 29.46 -21.80 20.96
CA LYS A 301 28.61 -22.82 21.62
C LYS A 301 29.15 -24.22 21.32
N THR A 302 30.05 -24.71 22.15
CA THR A 302 30.40 -26.14 22.25
C THR A 302 29.27 -26.89 22.95
N GLY A 303 28.38 -27.49 22.18
CA GLY A 303 27.36 -28.41 22.68
C GLY A 303 27.88 -29.84 22.73
N ALA A 304 28.65 -30.18 23.76
CA ALA A 304 28.92 -31.59 24.08
C ALA A 304 27.70 -32.16 24.81
N LEU A 305 26.73 -32.71 24.07
CA LEU A 305 25.70 -33.57 24.66
C LEU A 305 26.28 -34.97 24.82
N GLN A 306 26.93 -35.14 25.98
CA GLN A 306 27.27 -36.44 26.52
C GLN A 306 25.97 -37.07 27.03
N SER A 307 25.31 -37.87 26.19
CA SER A 307 24.24 -38.75 26.61
C SER A 307 24.43 -40.11 25.96
N SER A 308 25.15 -40.97 26.69
CA SER A 308 25.13 -42.41 26.50
C SER A 308 23.69 -42.88 26.38
N ILE A 309 23.33 -43.43 25.24
CA ILE A 309 22.09 -44.17 25.08
C ILE A 309 22.16 -45.33 26.08
N GLY A 310 21.33 -45.24 27.11
CA GLY A 310 21.16 -46.27 28.11
C GLY A 310 20.78 -47.58 27.43
N ASN A 311 21.36 -48.66 27.95
CA ASN A 311 21.04 -50.05 27.65
C ASN A 311 19.55 -50.23 27.28
N ILE A 312 19.27 -50.54 26.02
CA ILE A 312 18.00 -51.17 25.65
C ILE A 312 18.08 -52.61 26.16
N VAL A 313 17.63 -52.79 27.40
CA VAL A 313 17.33 -54.09 27.98
C VAL A 313 16.10 -54.63 27.26
N GLY A 314 16.23 -55.77 26.55
CA GLY A 314 15.07 -56.59 26.18
C GLY A 314 14.85 -56.97 24.71
N LEU A 315 15.80 -56.80 23.78
CA LEU A 315 15.69 -57.41 22.43
C LEU A 315 16.96 -58.20 22.04
N PRO A 316 16.83 -59.42 21.48
CA PRO A 316 17.98 -60.24 21.10
C PRO A 316 18.73 -59.66 19.89
N LEU A 317 20.00 -59.31 20.12
CA LEU A 317 20.98 -58.67 19.22
C LEU A 317 21.43 -59.49 17.98
N LYS A 318 20.72 -60.54 17.57
CA LYS A 318 21.14 -61.38 16.42
C LYS A 318 20.56 -60.98 15.07
N MET A 319 19.73 -59.93 15.00
CA MET A 319 19.02 -59.56 13.77
C MET A 319 19.55 -58.30 13.06
N PHE A 320 20.53 -57.60 13.64
CA PHE A 320 21.08 -56.35 13.07
C PHE A 320 22.60 -56.41 12.82
N GLN A 321 23.15 -57.61 12.63
CA GLN A 321 24.51 -57.80 12.15
C GLN A 321 24.55 -57.49 10.64
N GLY A 322 24.60 -56.21 10.26
CA GLY A 322 24.66 -55.83 8.85
C GLY A 322 24.62 -54.35 8.46
N LEU A 323 24.50 -53.40 9.39
CA LEU A 323 24.51 -51.97 9.05
C LEU A 323 25.57 -51.22 9.85
N GLY A 324 26.78 -51.14 9.29
CA GLY A 324 27.79 -50.20 9.74
C GLY A 324 27.47 -48.81 9.17
N VAL A 325 27.13 -47.86 10.05
CA VAL A 325 27.15 -46.43 9.74
C VAL A 325 28.04 -45.77 10.77
N THR A 326 29.33 -45.70 10.46
CA THR A 326 30.30 -44.89 11.18
C THR A 326 30.10 -43.46 10.73
N ALA A 327 29.56 -42.60 11.60
CA ALA A 327 29.41 -41.17 11.35
C ALA A 327 30.27 -40.41 12.37
N ASP A 328 31.56 -40.27 12.05
CA ASP A 328 32.42 -39.25 12.65
C ASP A 328 32.11 -37.91 11.99
N SER A 329 31.49 -36.99 12.72
CA SER A 329 31.36 -35.59 12.30
C SER A 329 31.62 -34.64 13.47
N SER A 330 32.89 -34.38 13.74
CA SER A 330 33.31 -33.19 14.49
C SER A 330 33.32 -32.00 13.54
N SER A 331 32.33 -31.12 13.66
CA SER A 331 32.36 -29.81 12.99
C SER A 331 32.88 -28.76 13.98
N GLU A 332 34.09 -28.27 13.71
CA GLU A 332 34.71 -27.13 14.38
C GLU A 332 34.47 -25.91 13.46
N TYR A 333 33.85 -24.86 13.99
CA TYR A 333 33.53 -23.64 13.24
C TYR A 333 34.30 -22.47 13.85
N ASP A 334 35.32 -22.01 13.13
CA ASP A 334 36.12 -20.83 13.46
C ASP A 334 35.50 -19.63 12.73
N ASP A 335 34.99 -18.64 13.47
CA ASP A 335 34.36 -17.42 12.91
C ASP A 335 35.23 -16.21 13.23
N ASP A 336 36.19 -15.92 12.34
CA ASP A 336 37.05 -14.74 12.41
C ASP A 336 36.42 -13.58 11.61
N SER A 337 35.32 -13.02 12.14
CA SER A 337 34.55 -11.96 11.46
C SER A 337 34.81 -10.56 12.04
N ALA A 338 35.99 -10.01 11.78
CA ALA A 338 36.24 -8.56 11.91
C ALA A 338 35.85 -7.85 10.59
N ILE A 339 34.64 -7.29 10.52
CA ILE A 339 34.18 -6.53 9.34
C ILE A 339 34.89 -5.15 9.31
N ASN A 340 35.95 -5.06 8.50
CA ASN A 340 36.59 -3.80 8.19
C ASN A 340 35.98 -3.22 6.90
N SER A 341 34.87 -2.49 7.00
CA SER A 341 34.26 -1.83 5.84
C SER A 341 35.00 -0.53 5.51
N SER A 342 36.07 -0.62 4.73
CA SER A 342 36.71 0.54 4.10
C SER A 342 36.18 0.71 2.67
N ASN A 343 35.31 1.69 2.45
CA ASN A 343 34.86 2.04 1.10
C ASN A 343 35.61 3.29 0.64
N THR A 344 36.59 3.11 -0.25
CA THR A 344 37.24 4.22 -0.95
C THR A 344 36.52 4.46 -2.27
N PHE A 345 35.85 5.60 -2.42
CA PHE A 345 35.10 5.95 -3.62
C PHE A 345 35.85 7.03 -4.42
N ASN A 346 36.35 6.64 -5.59
CA ASN A 346 37.09 7.51 -6.51
C ASN A 346 36.34 7.57 -7.85
N GLY A 347 36.02 8.77 -8.33
CA GLY A 347 35.32 8.95 -9.61
C GLY A 347 35.16 10.42 -10.00
N SER A 348 34.66 10.70 -11.21
CA SER A 348 34.31 12.06 -11.62
C SER A 348 32.91 12.12 -12.22
N VAL A 349 32.18 13.18 -11.87
CA VAL A 349 30.81 13.44 -12.32
C VAL A 349 30.72 14.87 -12.84
N THR A 350 30.19 15.04 -14.05
CA THR A 350 29.85 16.35 -14.57
C THR A 350 28.49 16.76 -14.04
N VAL A 351 28.44 17.94 -13.42
CA VAL A 351 27.25 18.57 -12.88
C VAL A 351 26.98 19.87 -13.61
N THR A 352 25.75 20.36 -13.51
CA THR A 352 25.36 21.66 -14.04
C THR A 352 24.97 22.58 -12.90
N VAL A 353 25.30 23.87 -13.01
CA VAL A 353 24.82 24.90 -12.10
C VAL A 353 23.31 25.05 -12.29
N ILE A 354 22.53 24.75 -11.25
CA ILE A 354 21.07 24.85 -11.28
C ILE A 354 20.58 26.21 -10.76
N GLU A 355 21.37 26.84 -9.89
CA GLU A 355 21.03 28.11 -9.26
C GLU A 355 22.30 28.83 -8.81
N VAL A 356 22.26 30.18 -8.81
CA VAL A 356 23.30 31.03 -8.20
C VAL A 356 22.66 31.72 -7.00
N LEU A 357 23.21 31.48 -5.81
CA LEU A 357 22.74 32.06 -4.55
C LEU A 357 23.02 33.58 -4.50
N PRO A 358 22.30 34.36 -3.68
CA PRO A 358 22.52 35.81 -3.55
C PRO A 358 23.93 36.22 -3.13
N ASN A 359 24.70 35.31 -2.51
CA ASN A 359 26.10 35.52 -2.13
C ASN A 359 27.11 35.13 -3.24
N GLY A 360 26.64 34.71 -4.42
CA GLY A 360 27.48 34.33 -5.56
C GLY A 360 27.88 32.84 -5.59
N ASN A 361 27.47 32.04 -4.60
CA ASN A 361 27.73 30.60 -4.60
C ASN A 361 26.85 29.86 -5.62
N LEU A 362 27.38 28.77 -6.17
CA LEU A 362 26.72 27.99 -7.21
C LEU A 362 26.10 26.74 -6.59
N VAL A 363 24.78 26.58 -6.71
CA VAL A 363 24.14 25.30 -6.43
C VAL A 363 24.28 24.44 -7.67
N VAL A 364 24.84 23.25 -7.51
CA VAL A 364 25.13 22.33 -8.61
C VAL A 364 24.43 21.00 -8.40
N ALA A 365 23.96 20.42 -9.50
CA ALA A 365 23.39 19.08 -9.49
C ALA A 365 23.69 18.35 -10.81
N GLY A 366 23.91 17.04 -10.71
CA GLY A 366 24.08 16.17 -11.86
C GLY A 366 23.87 14.71 -11.50
N GLU A 367 23.50 13.93 -12.51
CA GLU A 367 23.48 12.48 -12.40
C GLU A 367 24.23 11.86 -13.57
N LYS A 368 25.02 10.83 -13.26
CA LYS A 368 25.70 9.99 -14.25
C LYS A 368 25.13 8.58 -14.13
N GLN A 369 24.49 8.13 -15.21
CA GLN A 369 23.94 6.79 -15.31
C GLN A 369 24.92 5.92 -16.09
N ILE A 370 25.24 4.75 -15.55
CA ILE A 370 26.08 3.76 -16.21
C ILE A 370 25.29 2.45 -16.29
N ALA A 371 25.01 1.98 -17.50
CA ALA A 371 24.40 0.68 -17.71
C ALA A 371 25.48 -0.40 -17.64
N LEU A 372 25.33 -1.35 -16.71
CA LEU A 372 26.13 -2.56 -16.64
C LEU A 372 25.23 -3.76 -16.97
N ASP A 373 25.83 -4.88 -17.38
CA ASP A 373 25.12 -6.08 -17.87
C ASP A 373 23.99 -6.60 -16.96
N LYS A 374 24.01 -6.26 -15.65
CA LYS A 374 23.05 -6.72 -14.64
C LYS A 374 22.20 -5.62 -13.99
N GLY A 375 22.26 -4.37 -14.48
CA GLY A 375 21.47 -3.26 -13.94
C GLY A 375 22.02 -1.88 -14.29
N THR A 376 21.24 -0.84 -13.99
CA THR A 376 21.70 0.54 -14.11
C THR A 376 22.27 1.04 -12.78
N GLU A 377 23.45 1.63 -12.83
CA GLU A 377 24.08 2.31 -11.71
C GLU A 377 23.90 3.81 -11.87
N TYR A 378 23.49 4.46 -10.78
CA TYR A 378 23.30 5.90 -10.74
C TYR A 378 24.27 6.50 -9.73
N ILE A 379 25.07 7.45 -10.21
CA ILE A 379 25.84 8.36 -9.36
C ILE A 379 25.14 9.70 -9.40
N ARG A 380 24.54 10.10 -8.28
CA ARG A 380 23.93 11.43 -8.13
C ARG A 380 24.79 12.28 -7.23
N LEU A 381 25.03 13.51 -7.66
CA LEU A 381 25.78 14.49 -6.88
C LEU A 381 25.04 15.81 -6.87
N SER A 382 24.85 16.37 -5.68
CA SER A 382 24.38 17.74 -5.48
C SER A 382 25.17 18.42 -4.36
N GLY A 383 25.29 19.75 -4.42
CA GLY A 383 25.89 20.55 -3.35
C GLY A 383 26.06 22.01 -3.76
N VAL A 384 26.75 22.77 -2.92
CA VAL A 384 27.04 24.19 -3.12
C VAL A 384 28.54 24.37 -3.34
N VAL A 385 28.91 25.03 -4.43
CA VAL A 385 30.29 25.30 -4.83
C VAL A 385 30.55 26.80 -4.73
N GLN A 386 31.62 27.17 -4.04
CA GLN A 386 32.11 28.54 -4.06
C GLN A 386 32.93 28.76 -5.35
N PRO A 387 32.67 29.81 -6.14
CA PRO A 387 33.37 30.05 -7.40
C PRO A 387 34.90 30.08 -7.26
N ASP A 388 35.42 30.59 -6.14
CA ASP A 388 36.88 30.67 -5.89
C ASP A 388 37.56 29.31 -5.73
N THR A 389 36.78 28.24 -5.49
CA THR A 389 37.30 26.87 -5.34
C THR A 389 37.38 26.12 -6.67
N ILE A 390 36.89 26.73 -7.75
CA ILE A 390 36.93 26.17 -9.10
C ILE A 390 38.34 26.32 -9.66
N GLN A 391 38.97 25.19 -9.98
CA GLN A 391 40.27 25.17 -10.62
C GLN A 391 40.15 25.38 -12.14
N ALA A 392 41.27 25.72 -12.78
CA ALA A 392 41.36 25.83 -14.23
C ALA A 392 40.77 24.57 -14.90
N GLY A 393 39.88 24.78 -15.88
CA GLY A 393 39.13 23.70 -16.54
C GLY A 393 37.83 23.26 -15.84
N ASN A 394 37.23 24.11 -15.00
CA ASN A 394 35.93 23.85 -14.35
C ASN A 394 35.90 22.60 -13.45
N THR A 395 37.00 22.34 -12.74
CA THR A 395 37.11 21.17 -11.85
C THR A 395 37.06 21.57 -10.37
N VAL A 396 36.38 20.76 -9.56
CA VAL A 396 36.24 20.96 -8.10
C VAL A 396 36.35 19.61 -7.38
N SER A 397 37.09 19.54 -6.27
CA SER A 397 37.11 18.33 -5.43
C SER A 397 35.83 18.24 -4.61
N SER A 398 35.27 17.03 -4.46
CA SER A 398 34.09 16.78 -3.61
C SER A 398 34.26 17.26 -2.16
N THR A 399 35.51 17.34 -1.66
CA THR A 399 35.83 17.86 -0.31
C THR A 399 35.64 19.37 -0.15
N LYS A 400 35.56 20.10 -1.27
CA LYS A 400 35.37 21.56 -1.32
C LYS A 400 33.95 21.95 -1.69
N VAL A 401 33.05 20.97 -1.82
CA VAL A 401 31.63 21.17 -2.07
C VAL A 401 30.90 21.15 -0.73
N ALA A 402 30.25 22.27 -0.38
CA ALA A 402 29.42 22.35 0.81
C ALA A 402 28.11 21.58 0.59
N ASP A 403 27.58 20.97 1.66
CA ASP A 403 26.35 20.15 1.62
C ASP A 403 26.36 19.09 0.51
N ALA A 404 27.53 18.54 0.22
CA ALA A 404 27.71 17.51 -0.80
C ALA A 404 26.90 16.26 -0.44
N ARG A 405 25.91 15.95 -1.27
CA ARG A 405 25.17 14.69 -1.21
C ARG A 405 25.58 13.83 -2.39
N ILE A 406 26.25 12.72 -2.08
CA ILE A 406 26.75 11.76 -3.06
C ILE A 406 26.01 10.46 -2.83
N GLU A 407 25.22 10.04 -3.83
CA GLU A 407 24.49 8.78 -3.78
C GLU A 407 25.00 7.85 -4.87
N TYR A 408 25.46 6.67 -4.43
CA TYR A 408 25.73 5.53 -5.29
C TYR A 408 24.62 4.51 -5.09
N ARG A 409 23.82 4.25 -6.12
CA ARG A 409 22.73 3.27 -6.08
C ARG A 409 22.87 2.31 -7.26
N THR A 410 23.02 1.03 -6.94
CA THR A 410 22.92 -0.06 -7.91
C THR A 410 21.49 -0.58 -7.91
N SER A 411 20.81 -0.55 -9.05
CA SER A 411 19.57 -1.29 -9.22
C SER A 411 19.91 -2.72 -9.69
N ALA A 412 20.38 -3.56 -8.77
CA ALA A 412 20.47 -4.99 -9.05
C ALA A 412 19.07 -5.59 -8.91
N ASN A 413 18.62 -6.37 -9.89
CA ASN A 413 17.46 -7.22 -9.71
C ASN A 413 17.77 -8.23 -8.60
N PHE A 414 16.99 -8.20 -7.52
CA PHE A 414 17.09 -9.13 -6.40
C PHE A 414 16.99 -10.57 -6.92
N ASP A 415 18.00 -11.38 -6.61
CA ASP A 415 18.00 -12.78 -6.97
C ASP A 415 16.98 -13.52 -6.06
N LYS A 416 16.01 -14.20 -6.67
CA LYS A 416 14.92 -14.89 -5.96
C LYS A 416 15.43 -15.97 -4.98
N ALA A 417 16.71 -16.34 -5.09
CA ALA A 417 17.39 -17.27 -4.19
C ALA A 417 17.53 -16.74 -2.75
N GLU A 418 17.69 -15.43 -2.52
CA GLU A 418 17.85 -14.89 -1.16
C GLU A 418 16.54 -14.88 -0.36
N VAL A 419 15.41 -14.66 -1.05
CA VAL A 419 14.07 -14.68 -0.42
C VAL A 419 13.68 -16.11 0.00
N MET A 420 14.13 -17.13 -0.74
CA MET A 420 13.97 -18.54 -0.39
C MET A 420 14.74 -18.91 0.89
N GLY A 421 15.93 -18.33 1.12
CA GLY A 421 16.74 -18.63 2.30
C GLY A 421 16.12 -18.17 3.62
N TRP A 422 15.43 -17.02 3.63
CA TRP A 422 14.70 -16.54 4.80
C TRP A 422 13.40 -17.33 5.01
N MET A 423 12.59 -17.57 3.96
CA MET A 423 11.37 -18.38 4.10
C MET A 423 11.66 -19.81 4.55
N ALA A 424 12.70 -20.45 4.03
CA ALA A 424 13.09 -21.79 4.46
C ALA A 424 13.49 -21.81 5.94
N ARG A 425 14.24 -20.81 6.42
CA ARG A 425 14.60 -20.70 7.85
C ARG A 425 13.40 -20.40 8.75
N PHE A 426 12.43 -19.64 8.27
CA PHE A 426 11.17 -19.38 8.99
C PHE A 426 10.34 -20.67 9.12
N PHE A 427 10.19 -21.43 8.03
CA PHE A 427 9.41 -22.68 8.05
C PHE A 427 10.11 -23.84 8.79
N LEU A 428 11.43 -23.96 8.71
CA LEU A 428 12.18 -24.96 9.51
C LEU A 428 12.24 -24.63 11.01
N SER A 429 11.90 -23.40 11.43
CA SER A 429 11.84 -23.03 12.85
C SER A 429 10.55 -23.42 13.56
N PHE A 430 9.51 -23.82 12.80
CA PHE A 430 8.18 -24.18 13.32
C PHE A 430 7.81 -25.65 13.13
N VAL A 431 8.71 -26.49 12.61
CA VAL A 431 8.50 -27.94 12.59
C VAL A 431 9.13 -28.54 13.86
N PRO A 432 8.35 -29.11 14.80
CA PRO A 432 8.90 -29.85 15.91
C PRO A 432 9.53 -31.15 15.39
N LEU A 433 10.75 -31.46 15.86
CA LEU A 433 11.44 -32.73 15.66
C LEU A 433 10.64 -33.90 16.23
#